data_AF-A0A7C5WTS1-F1
#
_entry.id   AF-A0A7C5WTS1-F1
#
_cell.length_a   1.000
_cell.length_b   1.000
_cell.length_c   1.000
_cell.angle_alpha   90.00
_cell.angle_beta   90.00
_cell.angle_gamma   90.00
#
_symmetry.space_group_name_H-M   'P 1'
#
loop_
_entity.id
_entity.type
_entity.pdbx_description
1 polymer ?
#
loop_
_entity_poly.entity_id
_entity_poly.type
_entity_poly.pdbx_seq_one_letter_code
_entity_poly.pdbx_strand_id
1 'polypeptide(L)'
;MDRCKEIAANVKMEECYEGMSLVFEENRDDLRDEINAAIEKACSQTGLKPLVFDNKQTDKSGHEAFYIEFTDETQRESGAFFECVLKELGIDKCENDVIEG
;
A
#
# COMPACT_ATOMS: atom_id res chain seq x y z
N MET A 1 -19.45 -1.53 -3.30
CA MET A 1 -18.62 -2.74 -3.34
C MET A 1 -17.57 -2.58 -2.27
N ASP A 2 -17.31 -3.60 -1.45
CA ASP A 2 -16.29 -3.52 -0.40
C ASP A 2 -14.91 -3.64 -1.07
N ARG A 3 -14.23 -2.53 -1.32
CA ARG A 3 -12.89 -2.50 -1.92
C ARG A 3 -11.87 -3.24 -1.05
N CYS A 4 -12.13 -3.33 0.25
CA CYS A 4 -11.40 -4.13 1.22
C CYS A 4 -11.44 -5.65 0.94
N LYS A 5 -12.31 -6.13 0.04
CA LYS A 5 -12.30 -7.55 -0.41
C LYS A 5 -11.45 -7.79 -1.65
N GLU A 6 -11.11 -6.73 -2.38
CA GLU A 6 -10.34 -6.80 -3.62
C GLU A 6 -8.86 -6.47 -3.38
N ILE A 7 -8.59 -5.57 -2.45
CA ILE A 7 -7.24 -5.17 -2.05
C ILE A 7 -7.10 -5.38 -0.55
N ALA A 8 -6.26 -6.33 -0.16
CA ALA A 8 -5.84 -6.52 1.22
C ALA A 8 -4.72 -5.51 1.53
N ALA A 9 -5.04 -4.47 2.29
CA ALA A 9 -4.10 -3.45 2.72
C ALA A 9 -3.56 -3.75 4.12
N ASN A 10 -2.24 -3.82 4.26
CA ASN A 10 -1.56 -3.97 5.54
C ASN A 10 -0.62 -2.78 5.76
N VAL A 11 -0.60 -2.22 6.97
CA VAL A 11 0.30 -1.14 7.36
C VAL A 11 1.16 -1.61 8.53
N LYS A 12 2.48 -1.47 8.38
CA LYS A 12 3.47 -1.82 9.39
C LYS A 12 4.19 -0.55 9.84
N MET A 13 4.21 -0.29 11.13
CA MET A 13 4.92 0.86 11.72
C MET A 13 5.81 0.34 12.87
N GLU A 14 7.12 0.42 12.68
CA GLU A 14 8.17 0.09 13.64
C GLU A 14 9.04 1.34 13.90
N GLU A 15 9.84 1.37 14.99
CA GLU A 15 10.59 2.56 15.43
C GLU A 15 11.48 3.21 14.35
N CYS A 16 11.90 2.47 13.33
CA CYS A 16 12.74 2.95 12.22
C CYS A 16 12.18 2.65 10.81
N TYR A 17 10.97 2.11 10.72
CA TYR A 17 10.43 1.60 9.46
C TYR A 17 8.92 1.75 9.42
N GLU A 18 8.43 2.35 8.34
CA GLU A 18 7.01 2.41 8.08
C GLU A 18 6.75 1.96 6.65
N GLY A 19 5.92 0.93 6.53
CA GLY A 19 5.62 0.28 5.26
C GLY A 19 4.14 0.00 5.12
N MET A 20 3.63 0.06 3.90
CA MET A 20 2.30 -0.38 3.55
C MET A 20 2.39 -1.38 2.40
N SER A 21 1.72 -2.53 2.54
CA SER A 21 1.53 -3.49 1.47
C SER A 21 0.08 -3.51 1.00
N LEU A 22 -0.11 -3.56 -0.31
CA LEU A 22 -1.41 -3.68 -0.96
C LEU A 22 -1.38 -4.95 -1.81
N VAL A 23 -2.08 -5.98 -1.37
CA VAL A 23 -2.11 -7.30 -2.01
C VAL A 23 -3.44 -7.50 -2.73
N PHE A 24 -3.40 -8.01 -3.96
CA PHE A 24 -4.58 -8.23 -4.79
C PHE A 24 -4.38 -9.45 -5.71
N GLU A 25 -5.47 -9.96 -6.27
CA GLU A 25 -5.44 -11.14 -7.16
C GLU A 25 -4.72 -10.85 -8.48
N GLU A 26 -4.07 -11.87 -9.05
CA GLU A 26 -3.45 -11.79 -10.38
C GLU A 26 -4.44 -11.45 -11.49
N ASN A 27 -3.95 -10.87 -12.59
CA ASN A 27 -4.72 -10.41 -13.76
C ASN A 27 -5.70 -9.26 -13.51
N ARG A 28 -5.50 -8.48 -12.43
CA ARG A 28 -6.24 -7.23 -12.15
C ARG A 28 -5.40 -6.01 -12.48
N ASP A 29 -5.08 -5.84 -13.76
CA ASP A 29 -4.34 -4.66 -14.26
C ASP A 29 -5.09 -3.35 -13.97
N ASP A 30 -6.43 -3.40 -13.87
CA ASP A 30 -7.27 -2.29 -13.44
C ASP A 30 -6.93 -1.82 -12.01
N LEU A 31 -6.78 -2.75 -11.07
CA LEU A 31 -6.41 -2.43 -9.69
C LEU A 31 -4.97 -1.92 -9.59
N ARG A 32 -4.06 -2.48 -10.39
CA ARG A 32 -2.68 -2.01 -10.46
C ARG A 32 -2.61 -0.55 -10.91
N ASP A 33 -3.31 -0.20 -11.99
CA ASP A 33 -3.33 1.17 -12.49
C ASP A 33 -3.97 2.13 -11.49
N GLU A 34 -5.03 1.69 -10.80
CA GLU A 34 -5.67 2.45 -9.72
C GLU A 34 -4.74 2.67 -8.52
N ILE A 35 -3.99 1.64 -8.10
CA ILE A 35 -3.00 1.73 -7.01
C ILE A 35 -1.88 2.69 -7.39
N ASN A 36 -1.32 2.57 -8.59
CA ASN A 36 -0.29 3.50 -9.07
C ASN A 36 -0.81 4.94 -9.11
N ALA A 37 -2.03 5.16 -9.63
CA ALA A 37 -2.64 6.48 -9.66
C ALA A 37 -2.88 7.05 -8.25
N ALA A 38 -3.31 6.21 -7.30
CA ALA A 38 -3.50 6.62 -5.90
C ALA A 38 -2.17 7.02 -5.24
N ILE A 39 -1.10 6.25 -5.49
CA ILE A 39 0.26 6.55 -5.00
C ILE A 39 0.76 7.87 -5.60
N GLU A 40 0.68 8.05 -6.91
CA GLU A 40 1.12 9.28 -7.58
C GLU A 40 0.36 10.51 -7.06
N LYS A 41 -0.96 10.36 -6.84
CA LYS A 41 -1.79 11.42 -6.27
C LYS A 41 -1.38 11.73 -4.83
N ALA A 42 -1.14 10.71 -3.99
CA ALA A 42 -0.66 10.90 -2.62
C ALA A 42 0.73 11.58 -2.60
N CYS A 43 1.64 11.21 -3.50
CA CYS A 43 2.94 11.88 -3.69
C CYS A 43 2.75 13.36 -4.05
N SER A 44 1.81 13.68 -4.94
CA SER A 44 1.53 15.07 -5.33
C SER A 44 0.91 15.92 -4.22
N GLN A 45 0.12 15.30 -3.34
CA GLN A 45 -0.58 15.98 -2.24
C GLN A 45 0.33 16.21 -1.04
N THR A 46 1.15 15.22 -0.70
CA THR A 46 2.03 15.25 0.48
C THR A 46 3.42 15.80 0.17
N GLY A 47 3.85 15.74 -1.10
CA GLY A 47 5.22 16.07 -1.51
C GLY A 47 6.25 14.99 -1.14
N LEU A 48 5.80 13.87 -0.56
CA LEU A 48 6.64 12.76 -0.14
C LEU A 48 6.97 11.84 -1.32
N LYS A 49 8.09 11.14 -1.19
CA LYS A 49 8.57 10.14 -2.17
C LYS A 49 8.87 8.83 -1.46
N PRO A 50 7.87 7.94 -1.30
CA PRO A 50 8.13 6.59 -0.79
C PRO A 50 8.97 5.79 -1.78
N LEU A 51 9.57 4.72 -1.27
CA LEU A 51 10.07 3.63 -2.09
C LEU A 51 8.89 2.72 -2.44
N VAL A 52 8.62 2.54 -3.73
CA VAL A 52 7.51 1.72 -4.22
C VAL A 52 8.06 0.52 -4.98
N PHE A 53 7.67 -0.68 -4.54
CA PHE A 53 8.03 -1.95 -5.18
C PHE A 53 6.76 -2.60 -5.72
N ASP A 54 6.62 -2.66 -7.05
CA ASP A 54 5.59 -3.46 -7.74
C ASP A 54 6.10 -4.90 -7.87
N ASN A 55 5.54 -5.80 -7.05
CA ASN A 55 5.87 -7.21 -7.12
C ASN A 55 4.77 -7.96 -7.88
N LYS A 56 5.03 -8.18 -9.17
CA LYS A 56 4.13 -8.92 -10.08
C LYS A 56 4.17 -10.45 -9.88
N GLN A 57 5.10 -10.97 -9.09
CA GLN A 57 5.40 -12.41 -9.01
C GLN A 57 5.66 -12.87 -7.58
N THR A 58 5.01 -12.23 -6.62
CA THR A 58 5.30 -12.37 -5.20
C THR A 58 5.17 -13.80 -4.72
N ASP A 59 4.10 -14.50 -5.14
CA ASP A 59 3.71 -15.75 -4.49
C ASP A 59 3.38 -16.85 -5.51
N LYS A 60 3.72 -18.10 -5.17
CA LYS A 60 3.20 -19.32 -5.85
C LYS A 60 1.66 -19.45 -5.75
N SER A 61 1.02 -18.50 -5.06
CA SER A 61 -0.41 -18.39 -4.78
C SER A 61 -1.21 -17.63 -5.85
N GLY A 62 -0.56 -16.89 -6.76
CA GLY A 62 -1.25 -16.06 -7.76
C GLY A 62 -1.70 -14.69 -7.23
N HIS A 63 -0.95 -14.10 -6.30
CA HIS A 63 -1.22 -12.76 -5.78
C HIS A 63 -0.11 -11.78 -6.19
N GLU A 64 -0.52 -10.58 -6.59
CA GLU A 64 0.35 -9.44 -6.84
C GLU A 64 0.33 -8.49 -5.64
N ALA A 65 1.44 -7.80 -5.41
CA ALA A 65 1.56 -6.89 -4.28
C ALA A 65 2.34 -5.62 -4.60
N PHE A 66 1.86 -4.48 -4.10
CA PHE A 66 2.64 -3.25 -4.00
C PHE A 66 3.18 -3.10 -2.59
N TYR A 67 4.45 -2.78 -2.45
CA TYR A 67 5.07 -2.40 -1.18
C TYR A 67 5.49 -0.94 -1.26
N ILE A 68 5.08 -0.15 -0.27
CA ILE A 68 5.35 1.29 -0.17
C ILE A 68 6.07 1.50 1.15
N GLU A 69 7.31 1.96 1.12
CA GLU A 69 8.17 2.04 2.30
C GLU A 69 8.77 3.44 2.48
N PHE A 70 8.87 3.86 3.74
CA PHE A 70 9.59 5.06 4.18
C PHE A 70 10.73 4.69 5.13
N THR A 71 11.92 5.25 4.88
CA THR A 71 13.11 5.06 5.72
C THR A 71 13.39 6.34 6.53
N ASP A 72 13.40 6.22 7.86
CA ASP A 72 13.82 7.15 8.95
C ASP A 72 13.61 8.67 8.85
N GLU A 73 13.84 9.34 7.71
CA GLU A 73 13.78 10.81 7.63
C GLU A 73 12.37 11.38 7.43
N THR A 74 11.37 10.54 7.13
CA THR A 74 10.01 10.95 6.74
C THR A 74 8.89 10.37 7.62
N GLN A 75 9.24 9.76 8.76
CA GLN A 75 8.30 9.01 9.61
C GLN A 75 7.11 9.82 10.14
N ARG A 76 7.26 11.14 10.30
CA ARG A 76 6.15 11.95 10.84
C ARG A 76 5.03 12.17 9.82
N GLU A 77 5.29 12.00 8.52
CA GLU A 77 4.37 12.36 7.44
C GLU A 77 3.90 11.15 6.61
N SER A 78 4.58 10.01 6.73
CA SER A 78 4.22 8.71 6.16
C SER A 78 2.79 8.25 6.52
N GLY A 79 2.35 8.45 7.77
CA GLY A 79 0.99 8.09 8.20
C GLY A 79 -0.08 8.83 7.41
N ALA A 80 0.13 10.12 7.14
CA ALA A 80 -0.77 10.92 6.31
C ALA A 80 -0.74 10.50 4.84
N PHE A 81 0.42 10.03 4.36
CA PHE A 81 0.55 9.43 3.03
C PHE A 81 -0.29 8.17 2.91
N PHE A 82 -0.13 7.22 3.84
CA PHE A 82 -0.89 5.97 3.82
C PHE A 82 -2.39 6.22 3.92
N GLU A 83 -2.81 7.15 4.77
CA GLU A 83 -4.22 7.56 4.84
C GLU A 83 -4.75 8.11 3.51
N CYS A 84 -3.96 8.91 2.78
CA CYS A 84 -4.35 9.39 1.45
C CYS A 84 -4.54 8.24 0.47
N VAL A 85 -3.58 7.31 0.41
CA VAL A 85 -3.67 6.16 -0.50
C VAL A 85 -4.89 5.30 -0.19
N LEU A 86 -5.14 4.99 1.09
CA LEU A 86 -6.31 4.20 1.52
C LEU A 86 -7.63 4.91 1.15
N LYS A 87 -7.73 6.22 1.39
CA LYS A 87 -8.91 7.02 1.02
C LYS A 87 -9.15 7.03 -0.49
N GLU A 88 -8.10 7.17 -1.29
CA GLU A 88 -8.20 7.16 -2.75
C GLU A 88 -8.62 5.79 -3.29
N LEU A 89 -8.14 4.70 -2.68
CA LEU A 89 -8.53 3.33 -3.04
C LEU A 89 -9.91 2.93 -2.51
N GLY A 90 -10.50 3.74 -1.64
CA GLY A 90 -11.77 3.44 -0.97
C GLY A 90 -11.67 2.32 0.05
N ILE A 91 -10.49 2.13 0.64
CA ILE A 91 -10.21 1.11 1.65
C ILE A 91 -10.46 1.74 3.04
N ASP A 92 -11.47 1.25 3.74
CA ASP A 92 -11.87 1.75 5.06
C ASP A 92 -11.33 0.91 6.22
N LYS A 93 -10.76 -0.26 5.91
CA LYS A 93 -10.20 -1.21 6.87
C LYS A 93 -8.90 -1.78 6.34
N CYS A 94 -7.84 -1.64 7.13
CA CYS A 94 -6.63 -2.43 6.93
C CYS A 94 -6.82 -3.81 7.53
N GLU A 95 -6.31 -4.85 6.88
CA GLU A 95 -6.09 -6.13 7.54
C GLU A 95 -4.95 -5.90 8.54
N ASN A 96 -5.27 -5.93 9.83
CA ASN A 96 -4.25 -5.97 10.89
C ASN A 96 -3.80 -7.42 11.04
N ASP A 97 -3.33 -8.05 9.96
CA ASP A 97 -2.60 -9.30 10.12
C ASP A 97 -1.18 -8.91 10.55
N VAL A 98 -1.00 -8.92 11.87
CA VAL A 98 0.31 -9.21 12.45
C VAL A 98 0.76 -10.51 11.80
N ILE A 99 1.67 -10.42 10.82
CA ILE A 99 2.35 -11.59 10.29
C ILE A 99 3.20 -12.12 11.46
N GLU A 100 2.64 -13.03 12.25
CA GLU A 100 3.41 -13.86 13.16
C GLU A 100 4.28 -14.79 12.29
N GLY A 101 5.56 -14.43 12.16
CA GLY A 101 6.59 -15.23 11.51
C GLY A 101 7.89 -15.16 12.28
#